data_AF-A0A973JR52-F1
#
_entry.id   AF-A0A973JR52-F1
#
_cell.length_a   1.000
_cell.length_b   1.000
_cell.length_c   1.000
_cell.angle_alpha   90.00
_cell.angle_beta   90.00
_cell.angle_gamma   90.00
#
_symmetry.space_group_name_H-M   'P 1'
#
loop_
_entity.id
_entity.type
_entity.pdbx_description
1 polymer ?
#
loop_
_entity_poly.entity_id
_entity_poly.type
_entity_poly.pdbx_seq_one_letter_code
_entity_poly.pdbx_strand_id
1 'polypeptide(L)' 'MREDSFYYSWNELGISPLEWLRIGLVGQRTRLYQTERDIQRGFFAQLMYRKATLGVYVFNPDDSDNRFMVFSLGAKF' A
#
# COMPACT_ATOMS: atom_id res chain seq x y z
N MET A 1 32.57 -7.99 -1.16
CA MET A 1 31.46 -8.49 -1.97
C MET A 1 30.25 -8.69 -1.06
N ARG A 2 29.06 -8.34 -1.59
CA ARG A 2 27.70 -8.42 -1.01
C ARG A 2 27.27 -7.18 -0.24
N GLU A 3 26.79 -6.21 -1.02
CA GLU A 3 25.80 -5.23 -0.56
C GLU A 3 24.51 -5.99 -0.27
N ASP A 4 24.15 -6.10 1.00
CA ASP A 4 22.83 -6.59 1.45
C ASP A 4 21.76 -5.57 1.04
N SER A 5 21.38 -5.61 -0.23
CA SER A 5 20.28 -4.80 -0.75
C SER A 5 18.96 -5.38 -0.25
N PHE A 6 18.50 -4.88 0.90
CA PHE A 6 17.11 -5.03 1.33
C PHE A 6 16.22 -4.23 0.39
N TYR A 7 15.73 -4.89 -0.67
CA TYR A 7 14.76 -4.30 -1.59
C TYR A 7 13.39 -4.27 -0.92
N TYR A 8 13.10 -3.17 -0.24
CA TYR A 8 11.73 -2.83 0.13
C TYR A 8 11.03 -2.31 -1.13
N SER A 9 10.21 -3.14 -1.75
CA SER A 9 9.46 -2.76 -2.94
C SER A 9 8.00 -2.57 -2.59
N TRP A 10 7.61 -1.30 -2.47
CA TRP A 10 6.22 -0.89 -2.35
C TRP A 10 5.63 -0.73 -3.75
N ASN A 11 4.71 -1.62 -4.13
CA ASN A 11 4.07 -1.58 -5.43
C ASN A 11 2.62 -1.13 -5.27
N GLU A 12 2.30 0.05 -5.78
CA GLU A 12 0.93 0.58 -5.84
C GLU A 12 0.47 0.62 -7.29
N LEU A 13 -0.58 -0.11 -7.60
CA LEU A 13 -1.24 -0.05 -8.89
C LEU A 13 -2.64 0.51 -8.67
N GLY A 14 -2.84 1.77 -9.02
CA GLY A 14 -4.12 2.44 -8.83
C GLY A 14 -4.56 3.24 -10.03
N ILE A 15 -5.87 3.35 -10.18
CA ILE A 15 -6.55 4.16 -11.17
C ILE A 15 -7.29 5.29 -10.45
N SER A 16 -7.37 6.44 -11.10
CA SER A 16 -8.13 7.58 -10.60
C SER A 16 -9.34 7.77 -11.51
N PRO A 17 -10.47 7.08 -11.24
CA PRO A 17 -11.68 7.27 -12.04
C PRO A 17 -12.23 8.69 -11.92
N LEU A 18 -11.98 9.37 -10.80
CA LEU A 18 -12.35 10.77 -10.60
C LEU A 18 -11.14 11.57 -10.09
N GLU A 19 -11.14 12.88 -10.31
CA GLU A 19 -10.06 13.77 -9.86
C GLU A 19 -9.89 13.79 -8.33
N TRP A 20 -10.95 13.46 -7.59
CA TRP A 20 -10.97 13.41 -6.13
C TRP A 20 -10.91 11.97 -5.58
N LEU A 21 -10.91 10.93 -6.42
CA LEU A 21 -10.93 9.53 -5.99
C LEU A 21 -9.88 8.70 -6.74
N ARG A 22 -8.97 8.12 -5.98
CA ARG A 22 -7.99 7.14 -6.47
C ARG A 22 -8.19 5.83 -5.74
N ILE A 23 -8.29 4.73 -6.47
CA ILE A 23 -8.45 3.38 -5.91
C ILE A 23 -7.48 2.43 -6.59
N GLY A 24 -7.06 1.39 -5.89
CA GLY A 24 -6.10 0.45 -6.47
C GLY A 24 -5.74 -0.72 -5.59
N LEU A 25 -4.76 -1.46 -6.07
CA LEU A 25 -4.07 -2.54 -5.39
C LEU A 25 -2.78 -2.00 -4.78
N VAL A 26 -2.49 -2.42 -3.57
CA VAL A 26 -1.20 -2.18 -2.91
C VAL A 26 -0.56 -3.53 -2.60
N GLY A 27 0.70 -3.68 -2.92
CA GLY A 27 1.48 -4.87 -2.64
C GLY A 27 2.75 -4.46 -1.92
N GLN A 28 2.87 -4.83 -0.65
CA GLN A 28 4.14 -4.73 0.06
C GLN A 28 4.92 -6.02 -0.16
N ARG A 29 6.09 -5.90 -0.78
CA ARG A 29 7.03 -7.02 -0.91
C ARG A 29 8.23 -6.75 -0.01
N THR A 30 8.31 -7.50 1.08
CA THR A 30 9.48 -7.52 1.94
C THR A 30 10.32 -8.75 1.57
N ARG A 31 11.47 -8.55 0.91
CA ARG A 31 12.42 -9.65 0.67
C ARG A 31 13.32 -9.79 1.90
N LEU A 32 12.87 -10.52 2.91
CA LEU A 32 13.75 -11.02 3.97
C LEU A 32 14.57 -12.18 3.42
N TYR A 33 15.89 -12.07 3.45
CA TYR A 33 16.79 -13.17 3.12
C TYR A 33 16.48 -14.35 4.08
N GLN A 34 16.23 -15.53 3.52
CA GLN A 34 15.91 -16.83 4.18
C GLN A 34 14.44 -17.18 4.52
N THR A 35 13.44 -16.34 4.25
CA THR A 35 12.03 -16.72 4.55
C THR A 35 11.15 -16.73 3.31
N GLU A 36 10.14 -17.61 3.33
CA GLU A 36 9.07 -17.72 2.36
C GLU A 36 8.49 -16.35 2.01
N ARG A 37 8.11 -16.23 0.75
CA ARG A 37 7.84 -14.97 0.06
C ARG A 37 6.56 -14.34 0.61
N ASP A 38 6.64 -13.57 1.69
CA ASP A 38 5.49 -12.88 2.26
C ASP A 38 5.11 -11.68 1.37
N ILE A 39 4.19 -11.92 0.44
CA ILE A 39 3.61 -10.89 -0.42
C ILE A 39 2.31 -10.45 0.24
N GLN A 40 2.37 -9.36 1.00
CA GLN A 40 1.17 -8.77 1.59
C GLN A 40 0.48 -7.95 0.51
N ARG A 41 -0.62 -8.51 0.00
CA ARG A 41 -1.44 -7.89 -1.04
C ARG A 41 -2.64 -7.26 -0.38
N GLY A 42 -3.00 -6.10 -0.87
CA GLY A 42 -4.07 -5.30 -0.35
C GLY A 42 -4.69 -4.41 -1.41
N PHE A 43 -5.68 -3.66 -0.97
CA PHE A 43 -6.35 -2.65 -1.76
C PHE A 43 -6.15 -1.31 -1.07
N PHE A 44 -6.24 -0.23 -1.84
CA PHE A 44 -6.24 1.11 -1.28
C PHE A 44 -7.29 1.99 -1.93
N ALA A 45 -7.79 2.94 -1.18
CA ALA A 45 -8.64 4.02 -1.65
C ALA A 45 -8.13 5.34 -1.06
N GLN A 46 -8.05 6.36 -1.89
CA GLN A 46 -7.58 7.69 -1.55
C GLN A 46 -8.60 8.71 -2.04
N LEU A 47 -9.01 9.58 -1.15
CA LEU A 47 -9.86 10.73 -1.39
C LEU A 47 -9.01 11.99 -1.34
N MET A 48 -9.01 12.75 -2.43
CA MET A 48 -8.28 14.00 -2.55
C MET A 48 -9.29 15.16 -2.56
N TYR A 49 -9.24 16.00 -1.54
CA TYR A 49 -10.11 17.17 -1.41
C TYR A 49 -9.29 18.44 -1.27
N ARG A 50 -9.22 19.23 -2.36
CA ARG A 50 -8.42 20.46 -2.48
C ARG A 50 -6.93 20.25 -2.17
N LYS A 51 -6.55 20.41 -0.91
CA LYS A 51 -5.20 20.30 -0.38
C LYS A 51 -5.04 19.12 0.58
N ALA A 52 -6.13 18.45 0.96
CA ALA A 52 -6.11 17.31 1.85
C ALA A 52 -6.22 16.01 1.05
N THR A 53 -5.49 14.99 1.48
CA THR A 53 -5.58 13.63 0.94
C THR A 53 -5.86 12.70 2.10
N LEU A 54 -6.95 11.95 2.03
CA LEU A 54 -7.32 10.91 2.97
C LEU A 54 -7.12 9.57 2.28
N GLY A 55 -6.25 8.71 2.80
CA GLY A 55 -6.03 7.37 2.28
C GLY A 55 -6.47 6.31 3.28
N VAL A 56 -6.98 5.21 2.76
CA VAL A 56 -7.20 3.97 3.48
C VAL A 56 -6.59 2.83 2.67
N TYR A 57 -5.84 1.98 3.35
CA TYR A 57 -5.19 0.81 2.78
C TYR A 57 -5.64 -0.39 3.58
N VAL A 58 -6.08 -1.45 2.91
CA VAL A 58 -6.53 -2.70 3.53
C VAL A 58 -5.60 -3.79 3.03
N PHE A 59 -4.83 -4.38 3.92
CA PHE A 59 -3.92 -5.48 3.61
C PHE A 59 -4.52 -6.80 4.06
N ASN A 60 -4.18 -7.88 3.34
CA ASN A 60 -4.61 -9.25 3.58
C ASN A 60 -6.14 -9.39 3.75
N PRO A 61 -6.97 -8.88 2.82
CA PRO A 61 -8.43 -8.95 2.95
C PRO A 61 -8.99 -10.38 2.95
N ASP A 62 -8.24 -11.33 2.38
CA ASP A 62 -8.55 -12.76 2.30
C ASP A 62 -8.29 -13.49 3.63
N ASP A 63 -7.34 -12.99 4.44
CA ASP A 63 -6.94 -13.60 5.70
C ASP A 63 -7.52 -12.80 6.86
N SER A 64 -8.59 -13.32 7.50
CA SER A 64 -9.28 -12.59 8.56
C SER A 64 -8.47 -12.44 9.85
N ASP A 65 -7.41 -13.24 10.04
CA ASP A 65 -6.55 -13.21 11.23
C ASP A 65 -5.45 -12.14 11.10
N ASN A 66 -4.94 -11.94 9.87
CA ASN A 66 -3.88 -10.98 9.56
C ASN A 66 -4.36 -9.74 8.78
N ARG A 67 -5.67 -9.48 8.73
CA ARG A 67 -6.22 -8.28 8.08
C ARG A 67 -5.96 -7.05 8.94
N PHE A 68 -5.25 -6.09 8.37
CA PHE A 68 -5.07 -4.77 8.99
C PHE A 68 -5.38 -3.64 8.02
N MET A 69 -5.79 -2.51 8.58
CA MET A 69 -6.11 -1.29 7.84
C MET A 69 -5.17 -0.17 8.25
N VAL A 70 -4.63 0.55 7.27
CA VAL A 70 -3.79 1.72 7.49
C VAL A 70 -4.54 2.94 6.98
N PHE A 71 -4.68 3.93 7.84
CA PHE A 71 -5.24 5.24 7.47
C PHE A 71 -4.10 6.22 7.27
N SER A 72 -4.14 6.99 6.19
CA SER A 72 -3.19 8.06 5.92
C SER A 72 -3.91 9.39 5.73
N LEU A 73 -3.27 10.45 6.23
CA LEU A 73 -3.71 11.83 6.04
C LEU A 73 -2.52 12.62 5.48
N GLY A 74 -2.73 13.26 4.33
CA GLY A 74 -1.77 14.14 3.69
C GLY A 74 -2.34 15.55 3.56
N ALA A 75 -1.47 16.54 3.67
CA ALA A 75 -1.80 17.93 3.36
C ALA A 75 -0.73 18.48 2.40
N LYS A 76 -1.19 19.20 1.37
CA LYS A 76 -0.33 19.84 0.36
C LYS A 76 -0.40 21.36 0.58
N PHE A 77 0.74 21.98 0.92
CA PHE A 77 0.81 23.41 1.24
C PHE A 77 1.06 24.25 -0.01
#